data_AF-A0A535RYU4-F1
#
_entry.id   AF-A0A535RYU4-F1
#
_cell.length_a   1.000
_cell.length_b   1.000
_cell.length_c   1.000
_cell.angle_alpha   90.00
_cell.angle_beta   90.00
_cell.angle_gamma   90.00
#
_symmetry.space_group_name_H-M   'P 1'
#
loop_
_entity.id
_entity.type
_entity.pdbx_description
1 polymer ?
#
loop_
_entity_poly.entity_id
_entity_poly.type
_entity_poly.pdbx_seq_one_letter_code
_entity_poly.pdbx_strand_id
1 'polypeptide(L)'
;MQTAELVLGLLIAVAALVTLARRLGVAYPIFLVIGGLALGLVPGIPRFEVEPELIFLIVLPPILYLAAFFTPVRSLRANLGTISSLAVGLVIATAFGAAVIAHALIPGIPWAVALVLGAIVAPPDEVAATAIISRLPVPRRIISILEGESLLNDATALTLYSIALAAAMSGTFSVTSALGTFLIYAIGGYAIGLAVGWLIAQIRSRLDDTPVEITVSLLTPYAAFLPAQLLGVSGVIATVVAGVYLGRRSSRIMGADTRLAGRSVWEILTFLLNGFVFLLTGLEVPLLLRELAPSQVIQLVAIGVAVTVVLIAVRTLWIFATAYRPRLLRRGRPSPRRLGHALVLSWAGMRGVVSLAVALALPLSLPDGTAFPAREAIVVVTLTVIVLTLVGQGLSLPWLIRAVRLGSDSEVHDEEANARQRLLEAANRRIDQLYPVWPGHRPLLDQLREQYRHRSEHVDRQRDSDRDGEDRELIEHREIRHTVNDAERETLLRMRAQGVIDDDVLRKLEHEIDLEEQRMDA
;
A
#
# COMPACT_ATOMS: atom_id res chain seq x y z
N MET A 1 2.61 -31.84 -4.70
CA MET A 1 1.14 -31.78 -4.85
C MET A 1 0.50 -31.11 -3.64
N GLN A 2 0.77 -31.57 -2.41
CA GLN A 2 0.24 -30.95 -1.17
C GLN A 2 0.48 -29.43 -1.05
N THR A 3 1.69 -28.92 -1.31
CA THR A 3 1.95 -27.46 -1.23
C THR A 3 1.14 -26.64 -2.25
N ALA A 4 0.94 -27.17 -3.46
CA ALA A 4 0.17 -26.50 -4.49
C ALA A 4 -1.34 -26.50 -4.17
N GLU A 5 -1.86 -27.60 -3.62
CA GLU A 5 -3.24 -27.70 -3.12
C GLU A 5 -3.49 -26.72 -1.97
N LEU A 6 -2.53 -26.55 -1.07
CA LEU A 6 -2.61 -25.58 0.03
C LEU A 6 -2.59 -24.14 -0.46
N VAL A 7 -1.69 -23.79 -1.39
CA VAL A 7 -1.66 -22.45 -2.00
C VAL A 7 -2.98 -22.17 -2.73
N LEU A 8 -3.51 -23.12 -3.49
CA LEU A 8 -4.79 -22.97 -4.16
C LEU A 8 -5.93 -22.78 -3.15
N GLY A 9 -5.99 -23.61 -2.10
CA GLY A 9 -6.98 -23.50 -1.03
C GLY A 9 -6.93 -22.14 -0.33
N LEU A 10 -5.71 -21.62 -0.10
CA LEU A 10 -5.50 -20.32 0.50
C LEU A 10 -5.96 -19.18 -0.42
N LEU A 11 -5.67 -19.24 -1.73
CA LEU A 11 -6.16 -18.25 -2.71
C LEU A 11 -7.69 -18.26 -2.82
N ILE A 12 -8.31 -19.44 -2.79
CA ILE A 12 -9.78 -19.58 -2.74
C ILE A 12 -10.33 -18.95 -1.46
N ALA A 13 -9.69 -19.20 -0.32
CA ALA A 13 -10.07 -18.60 0.96
C ALA A 13 -9.95 -17.07 0.94
N VAL A 14 -8.87 -16.51 0.36
CA VAL A 14 -8.72 -15.05 0.17
C VAL A 14 -9.88 -14.49 -0.65
N ALA A 15 -10.19 -15.09 -1.81
CA ALA A 15 -11.29 -14.64 -2.67
C ALA A 15 -12.65 -14.71 -1.96
N ALA A 16 -12.95 -15.81 -1.27
CA ALA A 16 -14.20 -16.00 -0.54
C ALA A 16 -14.34 -15.00 0.62
N LEU A 17 -13.31 -14.87 1.47
CA LEU A 17 -13.30 -13.98 2.62
C LEU A 17 -13.37 -12.51 2.20
N VAL A 18 -12.70 -12.09 1.13
CA VAL A 18 -12.80 -10.71 0.62
C VAL A 18 -14.20 -10.43 0.09
N THR A 19 -14.80 -11.37 -0.63
CA THR A 19 -16.18 -11.23 -1.13
C THR A 19 -17.14 -11.03 0.04
N LEU A 20 -16.97 -11.80 1.11
CA LEU A 20 -17.75 -11.66 2.33
C LEU A 20 -17.46 -10.34 3.07
N ALA A 21 -16.19 -9.92 3.16
CA ALA A 21 -15.80 -8.65 3.76
C ALA A 21 -16.46 -7.45 3.06
N ARG A 22 -16.51 -7.48 1.72
CA ARG A 22 -17.20 -6.46 0.91
C ARG A 22 -18.69 -6.42 1.21
N ARG A 23 -19.35 -7.57 1.31
CA ARG A 23 -20.78 -7.66 1.68
C ARG A 23 -21.06 -7.12 3.09
N LEU A 24 -20.14 -7.34 4.03
CA LEU A 24 -20.27 -6.89 5.42
C LEU A 24 -19.81 -5.44 5.65
N GLY A 25 -19.26 -4.76 4.62
CA GLY A 25 -18.74 -3.40 4.74
C GLY A 25 -17.47 -3.27 5.60
N VAL A 26 -16.76 -4.37 5.84
CA VAL A 26 -15.51 -4.41 6.63
C VAL A 26 -14.30 -4.34 5.69
N ALA A 27 -13.22 -3.68 6.14
CA ALA A 27 -11.98 -3.64 5.38
C ALA A 27 -11.37 -5.06 5.27
N TYR A 28 -11.03 -5.45 4.05
CA TYR A 28 -10.57 -6.82 3.76
C TYR A 28 -9.35 -7.27 4.57
N PRO A 29 -8.34 -6.42 4.92
CA PRO A 29 -7.18 -6.86 5.70
C PRO A 29 -7.58 -7.39 7.09
N ILE A 30 -8.49 -6.68 7.76
CA ILE A 30 -9.01 -7.06 9.08
C ILE A 30 -9.75 -8.39 8.98
N PHE A 31 -10.63 -8.51 7.98
CA PHE A 31 -11.46 -9.69 7.79
C PHE A 31 -10.64 -10.93 7.43
N LEU A 32 -9.56 -10.77 6.66
CA LEU A 32 -8.65 -11.85 6.32
C LEU A 32 -7.84 -12.35 7.53
N VAL A 33 -7.36 -11.47 8.40
CA VAL A 33 -6.70 -11.90 9.64
C VAL A 33 -7.66 -12.64 10.57
N ILE A 34 -8.89 -12.13 10.74
CA ILE A 34 -9.92 -12.82 11.54
C ILE A 34 -10.28 -14.17 10.91
N GLY A 35 -10.43 -14.21 9.58
CA GLY A 35 -10.69 -15.44 8.84
C GLY A 35 -9.55 -16.46 8.98
N GLY A 36 -8.30 -16.02 8.89
CA GLY A 36 -7.11 -16.84 9.11
C GLY A 36 -7.05 -17.39 10.54
N LEU A 37 -7.37 -16.55 11.54
CA LEU A 37 -7.45 -16.98 12.94
C LEU A 37 -8.53 -18.06 13.13
N ALA A 38 -9.71 -17.87 12.54
CA ALA A 38 -10.79 -18.84 12.59
C ALA A 38 -10.41 -20.16 11.89
N LEU A 39 -9.76 -20.08 10.73
CA LEU A 39 -9.25 -21.25 10.00
C LEU A 39 -8.18 -21.98 10.81
N GLY A 40 -7.21 -21.27 11.41
CA GLY A 40 -6.14 -21.90 12.19
C GLY A 40 -6.64 -22.64 13.45
N LEU A 41 -7.84 -22.32 13.94
CA LEU A 41 -8.48 -23.05 15.02
C LEU A 41 -9.08 -24.39 14.57
N VAL A 42 -9.35 -24.58 13.28
CA VAL A 42 -9.91 -25.84 12.74
C VAL A 42 -8.88 -26.98 12.89
N PRO A 43 -9.26 -28.12 13.50
CA PRO A 43 -8.38 -29.28 13.58
C PRO A 43 -8.07 -29.86 12.20
N GLY A 44 -6.82 -30.24 11.95
CA GLY A 44 -6.42 -30.92 10.71
C GLY A 44 -5.91 -30.01 9.59
N ILE A 45 -5.91 -28.68 9.77
CA ILE A 45 -5.19 -27.79 8.83
C ILE A 45 -3.67 -27.98 9.05
N PRO A 46 -2.90 -28.37 8.02
CA PRO A 46 -1.46 -28.53 8.13
C PRO A 46 -0.77 -27.18 8.35
N ARG A 47 0.39 -27.21 9.01
CA ARG A 47 1.23 -26.02 9.16
C ARG A 47 1.78 -25.62 7.82
N PHE A 48 1.60 -24.34 7.49
CA PHE A 48 2.16 -23.76 6.29
C PHE A 48 3.56 -23.22 6.61
N GLU A 49 4.57 -24.10 6.57
CA GLU A 49 5.97 -23.71 6.73
C GLU A 49 6.44 -23.03 5.43
N VAL A 50 6.25 -21.72 5.34
CA VAL A 50 6.87 -20.92 4.29
C VAL A 50 8.25 -20.54 4.74
N GLU A 51 9.26 -20.87 3.93
CA GLU A 51 10.59 -20.31 4.13
C GLU A 51 10.48 -18.78 4.16
N PRO A 52 10.91 -18.12 5.25
CA PRO A 52 10.74 -16.68 5.40
C PRO A 52 11.39 -15.87 4.27
N GLU A 53 12.45 -16.42 3.69
CA GLU A 53 13.16 -15.90 2.52
C GLU A 53 12.26 -15.83 1.28
N LEU A 54 11.35 -16.79 1.09
CA LEU A 54 10.36 -16.77 0.01
C LEU A 54 9.33 -15.67 0.22
N ILE A 55 8.86 -15.45 1.46
CA ILE A 55 7.95 -14.33 1.75
C ILE A 55 8.65 -13.01 1.43
N PHE A 56 9.88 -12.84 1.90
CA PHE A 56 10.65 -11.64 1.61
C PHE A 56 10.89 -11.43 0.13
N LEU A 57 11.24 -12.47 -0.61
CA LEU A 57 11.52 -12.33 -2.03
C LEU A 57 10.25 -12.08 -2.83
N ILE A 58 9.16 -12.81 -2.57
CA ILE A 58 7.95 -12.79 -3.39
C ILE A 58 7.08 -11.56 -3.08
N VAL A 59 6.95 -11.19 -1.81
CA VAL A 59 5.97 -10.19 -1.36
C VAL A 59 6.57 -8.78 -1.29
N LEU A 60 7.76 -8.64 -0.69
CA LEU A 60 8.29 -7.33 -0.34
C LEU A 60 8.67 -6.48 -1.57
N PRO A 61 9.39 -7.00 -2.60
CA PRO A 61 9.82 -6.18 -3.73
C PRO A 61 8.65 -5.62 -4.56
N PRO A 62 7.61 -6.40 -4.94
CA PRO A 62 6.48 -5.85 -5.66
C PRO A 62 5.74 -4.76 -4.90
N ILE A 63 5.48 -4.95 -3.60
CA ILE A 63 4.74 -3.98 -2.77
C ILE A 63 5.54 -2.67 -2.66
N LEU A 64 6.82 -2.75 -2.30
CA LEU A 64 7.67 -1.58 -2.15
C LEU A 64 7.86 -0.84 -3.48
N TYR A 65 8.06 -1.57 -4.58
CA TYR A 65 8.19 -0.98 -5.90
C TYR A 65 6.92 -0.23 -6.30
N LEU A 66 5.75 -0.84 -6.09
CA LEU A 66 4.48 -0.24 -6.49
C LEU A 66 4.17 1.01 -5.69
N ALA A 67 4.36 0.95 -4.36
CA ALA A 67 4.22 2.10 -3.48
C ALA A 67 5.14 3.24 -3.95
N ALA A 68 6.41 2.94 -4.22
CA ALA A 68 7.40 3.90 -4.71
C ALA A 68 7.06 4.46 -6.10
N PHE A 69 6.50 3.64 -6.99
CA PHE A 69 6.13 4.00 -8.35
C PHE A 69 5.01 5.04 -8.39
N PHE A 70 4.00 4.90 -7.52
CA PHE A 70 2.88 5.83 -7.44
C PHE A 70 3.10 7.03 -6.51
N THR A 71 4.27 7.11 -5.86
CA THR A 71 4.57 8.18 -4.91
C THR A 71 4.60 9.57 -5.59
N PRO A 72 3.77 10.54 -5.16
CA PRO A 72 3.80 11.90 -5.70
C PRO A 72 5.02 12.68 -5.18
N VAL A 73 6.12 12.67 -5.94
CA VAL A 73 7.41 13.28 -5.55
C VAL A 73 7.31 14.76 -5.17
N ARG A 74 6.40 15.54 -5.79
CA ARG A 74 6.18 16.94 -5.43
C ARG A 74 5.60 17.09 -4.02
N SER A 75 4.61 16.27 -3.69
CA SER A 75 3.99 16.24 -2.34
C SER A 75 4.97 15.73 -1.29
N LEU A 76 5.76 14.70 -1.64
CA LEU A 76 6.83 14.19 -0.79
C LEU A 76 7.85 15.29 -0.48
N ARG A 77 8.33 16.03 -1.50
CA ARG A 77 9.23 17.19 -1.35
C ARG A 77 8.65 18.28 -0.45
N ALA A 78 7.37 18.62 -0.65
CA ALA A 78 6.69 19.64 0.15
C ALA A 78 6.56 19.26 1.64
N ASN A 79 6.46 17.96 1.94
CA ASN A 79 6.30 17.45 3.31
C ASN A 79 7.55 16.72 3.83
N LEU A 80 8.72 16.86 3.19
CA LEU A 80 9.94 16.11 3.53
C LEU A 80 10.30 16.16 5.01
N GLY A 81 10.18 17.33 5.66
CA GLY A 81 10.50 17.46 7.07
C GLY A 81 9.54 16.72 8.02
N THR A 82 8.26 16.62 7.65
CA THR A 82 7.26 15.86 8.43
C THR A 82 7.41 14.37 8.14
N ILE A 83 7.52 14.00 6.85
CA ILE A 83 7.72 12.62 6.44
C ILE A 83 9.01 12.08 7.04
N SER A 84 10.15 12.78 6.96
CA SER A 84 11.42 12.31 7.56
C SER A 84 11.34 12.15 9.08
N SER A 85 10.63 13.05 9.76
CA SER A 85 10.43 12.96 11.20
C SER A 85 9.60 11.73 11.61
N LEU A 86 8.64 11.30 10.77
CA LEU A 86 7.84 10.09 10.99
C LEU A 86 8.62 8.85 10.51
N ALA A 87 9.06 8.88 9.25
CA ALA A 87 9.86 7.87 8.54
C ALA A 87 11.05 7.31 9.35
N VAL A 88 11.77 8.22 10.00
CA VAL A 88 13.06 7.89 10.66
C VAL A 88 12.96 8.11 12.16
N GLY A 89 12.59 9.33 12.57
CA GLY A 89 12.58 9.71 13.98
C GLY A 89 11.58 8.89 14.79
N LEU A 90 10.33 8.79 14.33
CA LEU A 90 9.31 8.01 15.01
C LEU A 90 9.64 6.52 14.99
N VAL A 91 10.10 5.95 13.87
CA VAL A 91 10.49 4.53 13.79
C VAL A 91 11.55 4.17 14.81
N ILE A 92 12.62 4.97 14.89
CA ILE A 92 13.69 4.78 15.88
C ILE A 92 13.09 4.87 17.30
N ALA A 93 12.31 5.92 17.59
CA ALA A 93 11.70 6.09 18.90
C ALA A 93 10.76 4.91 19.28
N THR A 94 9.96 4.41 18.34
CA THR A 94 9.09 3.25 18.56
C THR A 94 9.88 1.97 18.76
N ALA A 95 10.96 1.76 18.01
CA ALA A 95 11.79 0.58 18.15
C ALA A 95 12.49 0.54 19.52
N PHE A 96 13.07 1.66 19.95
CA PHE A 96 13.65 1.75 21.30
C PHE A 96 12.59 1.64 22.40
N GLY A 97 11.42 2.26 22.22
CA GLY A 97 10.30 2.13 23.17
C GLY A 97 9.86 0.68 23.35
N ALA A 98 9.68 -0.05 22.26
CA ALA A 98 9.36 -1.48 22.30
C ALA A 98 10.50 -2.32 22.87
N ALA A 99 11.76 -2.02 22.53
CA ALA A 99 12.94 -2.72 23.04
C ALA A 99 13.09 -2.59 24.56
N VAL A 100 12.87 -1.39 25.12
CA VAL A 100 12.92 -1.16 26.58
C VAL A 100 11.89 -2.03 27.29
N ILE A 101 10.66 -2.09 26.78
CA ILE A 101 9.58 -2.88 27.38
C ILE A 101 9.86 -4.38 27.25
N ALA A 102 10.33 -4.82 26.07
CA ALA A 102 10.71 -6.20 25.85
C ALA A 102 11.85 -6.63 26.78
N HIS A 103 12.89 -5.81 26.93
CA HIS A 103 14.02 -6.10 27.81
C HIS A 103 13.61 -6.13 29.29
N ALA A 104 12.69 -5.26 29.70
CA ALA A 104 12.20 -5.21 31.07
C ALA A 104 11.28 -6.38 31.44
N LEU A 105 10.46 -6.86 30.49
CA LEU A 105 9.40 -7.84 30.77
C LEU A 105 9.73 -9.27 30.33
N ILE A 106 10.66 -9.47 29.38
CA ILE A 106 11.10 -10.80 28.94
C ILE A 106 12.40 -11.14 29.69
N PRO A 107 12.38 -12.10 30.63
CA PRO A 107 13.56 -12.41 31.43
C PRO A 107 14.74 -12.89 30.57
N GLY A 108 15.91 -12.28 30.76
CA GLY A 108 17.15 -12.73 30.13
C GLY A 108 17.32 -12.37 28.66
N ILE A 109 16.43 -11.58 28.06
CA ILE A 109 16.59 -11.16 26.66
C ILE A 109 17.73 -10.13 26.51
N PRO A 110 18.72 -10.35 25.63
CA PRO A 110 19.77 -9.36 25.38
C PRO A 110 19.21 -8.07 24.75
N TRP A 111 19.84 -6.92 25.01
CA TRP A 111 19.44 -5.63 24.42
C TRP A 111 19.37 -5.66 22.90
N ALA A 112 20.33 -6.33 22.23
CA ALA A 112 20.33 -6.47 20.78
C ALA A 112 19.08 -7.20 20.28
N VAL A 113 18.68 -8.27 20.96
CA VAL A 113 17.48 -9.07 20.63
C VAL A 113 16.19 -8.31 20.94
N ALA A 114 16.16 -7.54 22.03
CA ALA A 114 15.05 -6.63 22.31
C ALA A 114 14.91 -5.53 21.25
N LEU A 115 16.03 -5.01 20.75
CA LEU A 115 16.06 -4.03 19.66
C LEU A 115 15.62 -4.65 18.33
N VAL A 116 15.94 -5.93 18.08
CA VAL A 116 15.40 -6.70 16.94
C VAL A 116 13.88 -6.73 16.99
N LEU A 117 13.28 -7.11 18.12
CA LEU A 117 11.81 -7.06 18.31
C LEU A 117 11.28 -5.65 18.08
N GLY A 118 11.93 -4.63 18.65
CA GLY A 118 11.55 -3.24 18.45
C GLY A 118 11.55 -2.81 16.98
N ALA A 119 12.58 -3.17 16.23
CA ALA A 119 12.69 -2.88 14.81
C ALA A 119 11.61 -3.59 13.99
N ILE A 120 11.23 -4.82 14.37
CA ILE A 120 10.16 -5.59 13.73
C ILE A 120 8.80 -4.89 13.87
N VAL A 121 8.45 -4.39 15.07
CA VAL A 121 7.11 -3.83 15.36
C VAL A 121 6.99 -2.31 15.17
N ALA A 122 8.11 -1.64 14.89
CA ALA A 122 8.16 -0.20 14.68
C ALA A 122 7.41 0.29 13.42
N PRO A 123 7.60 -0.31 12.22
CA PRO A 123 6.99 0.21 11.00
C PRO A 123 5.46 -0.07 11.00
N PRO A 124 4.63 0.96 10.79
CA PRO A 124 3.21 0.78 10.51
C PRO A 124 2.98 0.27 9.08
N ASP A 125 1.90 -0.46 8.87
CA ASP A 125 1.39 -0.93 7.59
C ASP A 125 0.37 0.06 7.01
N GLU A 126 0.77 0.74 5.93
CA GLU A 126 -0.07 1.68 5.20
C GLU A 126 -1.22 1.02 4.44
N VAL A 127 -1.07 -0.22 3.98
CA VAL A 127 -2.05 -0.88 3.11
C VAL A 127 -3.33 -1.10 3.89
N ALA A 128 -3.20 -1.54 5.14
CA ALA A 128 -4.33 -1.68 6.04
C ALA A 128 -5.01 -0.34 6.33
N ALA A 129 -4.21 0.71 6.58
CA ALA A 129 -4.73 2.05 6.87
C ALA A 129 -5.47 2.68 5.71
N THR A 130 -4.86 2.67 4.53
CA THR A 130 -5.42 3.23 3.31
C THR A 130 -6.65 2.45 2.85
N ALA A 131 -6.71 1.12 3.02
CA ALA A 131 -7.89 0.31 2.71
C ALA A 131 -9.13 0.68 3.55
N ILE A 132 -8.93 1.19 4.76
CA ILE A 132 -10.00 1.68 5.65
C ILE A 132 -10.33 3.14 5.33
N ILE A 133 -9.30 3.99 5.24
CA ILE A 133 -9.44 5.45 5.07
C ILE A 133 -10.02 5.81 3.71
N SER A 134 -9.67 5.09 2.64
CA SER A 134 -10.15 5.34 1.27
C SER A 134 -11.67 5.21 1.11
N ARG A 135 -12.34 4.52 2.06
CA ARG A 135 -13.80 4.35 2.08
C ARG A 135 -14.53 5.44 2.87
N LEU A 136 -13.79 6.41 3.41
CA LEU A 136 -14.30 7.43 4.32
C LEU A 136 -13.95 8.83 3.80
N PRO A 137 -14.74 9.87 4.15
CA PRO A 137 -14.47 11.24 3.74
C PRO A 137 -13.27 11.81 4.51
N VAL A 138 -12.06 11.54 4.01
CA VAL A 138 -10.79 11.95 4.61
C VAL A 138 -9.97 12.79 3.60
N PRO A 139 -9.35 13.90 4.05
CA PRO A 139 -8.42 14.71 3.26
C PRO A 139 -7.33 13.87 2.57
N ARG A 140 -7.09 14.10 1.27
CA ARG A 140 -6.03 13.39 0.52
C ARG A 140 -4.66 13.61 1.14
N ARG A 141 -4.45 14.75 1.81
CA ARG A 141 -3.21 15.02 2.54
C ARG A 141 -2.90 13.95 3.59
N ILE A 142 -3.89 13.43 4.32
CA ILE A 142 -3.66 12.36 5.32
C ILE A 142 -3.20 11.08 4.60
N ILE A 143 -3.86 10.73 3.50
CA ILE A 143 -3.53 9.56 2.69
C ILE A 143 -2.08 9.69 2.19
N SER A 144 -1.71 10.82 1.59
CA SER A 144 -0.35 11.05 1.10
C SER A 144 0.71 11.09 2.20
N ILE A 145 0.37 11.52 3.42
CA ILE A 145 1.32 11.47 4.55
C ILE A 145 1.53 10.03 5.00
N LEU A 146 0.46 9.23 5.12
CA LEU A 146 0.55 7.81 5.48
C LEU A 146 1.35 7.03 4.41
N GLU A 147 1.05 7.28 3.14
CA GLU A 147 1.78 6.69 2.00
C GLU A 147 3.27 7.08 2.03
N GLY A 148 3.55 8.37 2.23
CA GLY A 148 4.92 8.88 2.30
C GLY A 148 5.72 8.35 3.49
N GLU A 149 5.06 8.13 4.63
CA GLU A 149 5.64 7.59 5.86
C GLU A 149 6.09 6.14 5.66
N SER A 150 5.24 5.27 5.10
CA SER A 150 5.51 3.83 4.95
C SER A 150 6.72 3.52 4.06
N LEU A 151 6.86 4.24 2.94
CA LEU A 151 7.94 4.08 1.97
C LEU A 151 9.34 4.12 2.59
N LEU A 152 9.53 4.99 3.57
CA LEU A 152 10.81 5.21 4.24
C LEU A 152 10.89 4.48 5.59
N ASN A 153 9.74 4.24 6.23
CA ASN A 153 9.65 3.47 7.47
C ASN A 153 10.21 2.07 7.30
N ASP A 154 9.79 1.34 6.26
CA ASP A 154 10.23 -0.05 6.03
C ASP A 154 11.74 -0.13 5.83
N ALA A 155 12.32 0.81 5.07
CA ALA A 155 13.75 0.90 4.87
C ALA A 155 14.50 1.17 6.20
N THR A 156 13.98 2.08 7.02
CA THR A 156 14.55 2.42 8.33
C THR A 156 14.45 1.24 9.31
N ALA A 157 13.28 0.59 9.37
CA ALA A 157 13.00 -0.53 10.24
C ALA A 157 13.85 -1.75 9.89
N LEU A 158 13.91 -2.12 8.60
CA LEU A 158 14.74 -3.24 8.14
C LEU A 158 16.23 -2.98 8.33
N THR A 159 16.67 -1.73 8.17
CA THR A 159 18.03 -1.33 8.51
C THR A 159 18.31 -1.54 10.00
N LEU A 160 17.42 -1.02 10.87
CA LEU A 160 17.59 -1.14 12.31
C LEU A 160 17.55 -2.60 12.75
N TYR A 161 16.69 -3.41 12.12
CA TYR A 161 16.65 -4.86 12.27
C TYR A 161 17.99 -5.50 11.92
N SER A 162 18.57 -5.22 10.74
CA SER A 162 19.85 -5.80 10.32
C SER A 162 20.99 -5.42 11.27
N ILE A 163 21.03 -4.16 11.75
CA ILE A 163 22.04 -3.71 12.72
C ILE A 163 21.86 -4.43 14.06
N ALA A 164 20.62 -4.51 14.56
CA ALA A 164 20.31 -5.15 15.82
C ALA A 164 20.57 -6.67 15.77
N LEU A 165 20.24 -7.31 14.65
CA LEU A 165 20.50 -8.72 14.41
C LEU A 165 22.00 -8.99 14.32
N ALA A 166 22.75 -8.18 13.58
CA ALA A 166 24.21 -8.30 13.50
C ALA A 166 24.85 -8.17 14.89
N ALA A 167 24.38 -7.21 15.71
CA ALA A 167 24.85 -7.05 17.09
C ALA A 167 24.47 -8.24 17.99
N ALA A 168 23.30 -8.85 17.78
CA ALA A 168 22.88 -10.06 18.48
C ALA A 168 23.73 -11.28 18.10
N MET A 169 24.17 -11.35 16.84
CA MET A 169 25.01 -12.44 16.32
C MET A 169 26.50 -12.27 16.66
N SER A 170 27.02 -11.04 16.69
CA SER A 170 28.45 -10.76 16.92
C SER A 170 28.81 -10.52 18.38
N GLY A 171 27.82 -10.29 19.26
CA GLY A 171 28.01 -9.92 20.67
C GLY A 171 28.68 -8.56 20.89
N THR A 172 29.02 -7.81 19.83
CA THR A 172 29.75 -6.55 19.89
C THR A 172 28.94 -5.44 19.23
N PHE A 173 28.60 -4.41 20.01
CA PHE A 173 27.86 -3.24 19.54
C PHE A 173 28.83 -2.06 19.35
N SER A 174 29.04 -1.63 18.11
CA SER A 174 29.75 -0.40 17.80
C SER A 174 28.86 0.50 16.93
N VAL A 175 28.47 1.64 17.50
CA VAL A 175 27.59 2.63 16.85
C VAL A 175 28.25 3.18 15.58
N THR A 176 29.57 3.40 15.61
CA THR A 176 30.31 3.98 14.48
C THR A 176 30.42 3.01 13.31
N SER A 177 30.68 1.73 13.56
CA SER A 177 30.69 0.72 12.50
C SER A 177 29.29 0.50 11.95
N ALA A 178 28.26 0.49 12.80
CA ALA A 178 26.86 0.39 12.37
C ALA A 178 26.45 1.55 11.45
N LEU A 179 26.82 2.78 11.77
CA LEU A 179 26.54 3.95 10.92
C LEU A 179 27.27 3.88 9.57
N GLY A 180 28.55 3.47 9.58
CA GLY A 180 29.35 3.31 8.36
C GLY A 180 28.80 2.23 7.44
N THR A 181 28.49 1.05 7.98
CA THR A 181 27.88 -0.06 7.25
C THR A 181 26.51 0.37 6.68
N PHE A 182 25.69 1.06 7.46
CA PHE A 182 24.42 1.58 6.96
C PHE A 182 24.59 2.51 5.75
N LEU A 183 25.51 3.46 5.82
CA LEU A 183 25.71 4.42 4.73
C LEU A 183 26.17 3.71 3.45
N ILE A 184 27.04 2.72 3.57
CA ILE A 184 27.49 1.89 2.44
C ILE A 184 26.30 1.10 1.86
N TYR A 185 25.48 0.46 2.71
CA TYR A 185 24.33 -0.33 2.26
C TYR A 185 23.26 0.53 1.58
N ALA A 186 23.04 1.74 2.09
CA ALA A 186 22.08 2.69 1.54
C ALA A 186 22.56 3.29 0.21
N ILE A 187 23.82 3.72 0.13
CA ILE A 187 24.40 4.25 -1.11
C ILE A 187 24.48 3.15 -2.18
N GLY A 188 24.88 1.94 -1.80
CA GLY A 188 24.92 0.78 -2.70
C GLY A 188 23.54 0.43 -3.25
N GLY A 189 22.53 0.35 -2.37
CA GLY A 189 21.14 0.15 -2.79
C GLY A 189 20.65 1.26 -3.73
N TYR A 190 20.95 2.52 -3.41
CA TYR A 190 20.59 3.66 -4.26
C TYR A 190 21.23 3.59 -5.65
N ALA A 191 22.52 3.27 -5.73
CA ALA A 191 23.24 3.15 -6.99
C ALA A 191 22.66 2.04 -7.87
N ILE A 192 22.40 0.86 -7.30
CA ILE A 192 21.80 -0.28 -8.02
C ILE A 192 20.38 0.05 -8.46
N GLY A 193 19.56 0.62 -7.58
CA GLY A 193 18.19 1.01 -7.90
C GLY A 193 18.12 2.02 -9.06
N LEU A 194 19.02 3.00 -9.09
CA LEU A 194 19.13 3.94 -10.21
C LEU A 194 19.61 3.27 -11.49
N ALA A 195 20.61 2.39 -11.42
CA ALA A 195 21.13 1.68 -12.58
C ALA A 195 20.06 0.80 -13.22
N VAL A 196 19.35 0.01 -12.41
CA VAL A 196 18.24 -0.85 -12.85
C VAL A 196 17.08 0.00 -13.38
N GLY A 197 16.67 1.04 -12.65
CA GLY A 197 15.61 1.94 -13.09
C GLY A 197 15.92 2.64 -14.41
N TRP A 198 17.17 3.05 -14.63
CA TRP A 198 17.63 3.61 -15.89
C TRP A 198 17.60 2.59 -17.03
N LEU A 199 18.15 1.38 -16.80
CA LEU A 199 18.19 0.31 -17.79
C LEU A 199 16.78 -0.11 -18.22
N ILE A 200 15.87 -0.34 -17.26
CA ILE A 200 14.48 -0.70 -17.53
C ILE A 200 13.75 0.42 -18.28
N ALA A 201 14.02 1.68 -17.97
CA ALA A 201 13.44 2.80 -18.71
C ALA A 201 13.87 2.80 -20.19
N GLN A 202 15.13 2.45 -20.48
CA GLN A 202 15.61 2.31 -21.86
C GLN A 202 14.95 1.13 -22.56
N ILE A 203 14.85 -0.03 -21.89
CA ILE A 203 14.19 -1.23 -22.44
C ILE A 203 12.73 -0.92 -22.77
N ARG A 204 11.96 -0.40 -21.81
CA ARG A 204 10.54 -0.10 -22.00
C ARG A 204 10.27 0.95 -23.06
N SER A 205 11.16 1.93 -23.22
CA SER A 205 11.01 2.93 -24.28
C SER A 205 11.13 2.37 -25.71
N ARG A 206 11.54 1.11 -25.86
CA ARG A 206 11.66 0.40 -27.14
C ARG A 206 10.66 -0.75 -27.29
N LEU A 207 9.76 -0.93 -26.33
CA LEU A 207 8.74 -1.97 -26.37
C LEU A 207 7.42 -1.35 -26.83
N ASP A 208 6.85 -1.92 -27.89
CA ASP A 208 5.52 -1.54 -28.39
C ASP A 208 4.43 -2.53 -27.96
N ASP A 209 4.82 -3.75 -27.57
CA ASP A 209 3.91 -4.81 -27.13
C ASP A 209 3.53 -4.66 -25.65
N THR A 210 2.22 -4.46 -25.39
CA THR A 210 1.67 -4.22 -24.06
C THR A 210 1.92 -5.40 -23.09
N PRO A 211 1.57 -6.67 -23.41
CA PRO A 211 1.92 -7.83 -22.58
C PRO A 211 3.39 -7.92 -22.17
N VAL A 212 4.32 -7.70 -23.11
CA VAL A 212 5.76 -7.75 -22.82
C VAL A 212 6.15 -6.61 -21.88
N GLU A 213 5.65 -5.41 -22.11
CA GLU A 213 5.94 -4.25 -21.28
C GLU A 213 5.43 -4.42 -19.83
N ILE A 214 4.24 -5.01 -19.65
CA ILE A 214 3.69 -5.37 -18.34
C ILE A 214 4.57 -6.44 -17.68
N THR A 215 4.99 -7.46 -18.41
CA THR A 215 5.87 -8.51 -17.89
C THR A 215 7.19 -7.94 -17.38
N VAL A 216 7.82 -7.04 -18.16
CA VAL A 216 9.03 -6.31 -17.72
C VAL A 216 8.74 -5.50 -16.46
N SER A 217 7.58 -4.85 -16.37
CA SER A 217 7.18 -4.12 -15.17
C SER A 217 7.10 -5.05 -13.94
N LEU A 218 6.54 -6.25 -14.06
CA LEU A 218 6.44 -7.22 -12.97
C LEU A 218 7.81 -7.77 -12.53
N LEU A 219 8.76 -7.91 -13.45
CA LEU A 219 10.11 -8.39 -13.16
C LEU A 219 11.03 -7.30 -12.57
N THR A 220 10.75 -6.03 -12.86
CA THR A 220 11.52 -4.87 -12.39
C THR A 220 11.82 -4.86 -10.88
N PRO A 221 10.86 -5.07 -9.96
CA PRO A 221 11.16 -5.09 -8.52
C PRO A 221 12.21 -6.14 -8.14
N TYR A 222 12.14 -7.34 -8.72
CA TYR A 222 13.08 -8.43 -8.47
C TYR A 222 14.45 -8.14 -9.10
N ALA A 223 14.48 -7.54 -10.29
CA ALA A 223 15.71 -7.12 -10.96
C ALA A 223 16.46 -6.03 -10.18
N ALA A 224 15.78 -5.23 -9.36
CA ALA A 224 16.40 -4.29 -8.43
C ALA A 224 16.84 -4.96 -7.12
N PHE A 225 15.98 -5.83 -6.57
CA PHE A 225 16.16 -6.43 -5.25
C PHE A 225 17.29 -7.48 -5.22
N LEU A 226 17.27 -8.44 -6.16
CA LEU A 226 18.18 -9.58 -6.15
C LEU A 226 19.66 -9.19 -6.32
N PRO A 227 20.06 -8.35 -7.30
CA PRO A 227 21.46 -7.95 -7.43
C PRO A 227 21.97 -7.17 -6.22
N ALA A 228 21.11 -6.35 -5.61
CA ALA A 228 21.46 -5.63 -4.39
C ALA A 228 21.70 -6.58 -3.22
N GLN A 229 20.86 -7.60 -3.05
CA GLN A 229 21.05 -8.60 -2.01
C GLN A 229 22.31 -9.45 -2.23
N LEU A 230 22.60 -9.85 -3.47
CA LEU A 230 23.82 -10.60 -3.83
C LEU A 230 25.10 -9.78 -3.57
N LEU A 231 25.05 -8.46 -3.73
CA LEU A 231 26.15 -7.55 -3.45
C LEU A 231 26.24 -7.12 -1.98
N GLY A 232 25.36 -7.66 -1.12
CA GLY A 232 25.34 -7.33 0.32
C GLY A 232 24.94 -5.89 0.61
N VAL A 233 24.13 -5.26 -0.25
CA VAL A 233 23.59 -3.91 -0.05
C VAL A 233 22.07 -3.95 0.07
N SER A 234 21.42 -2.82 0.38
CA SER A 234 19.98 -2.82 0.66
C SER A 234 19.12 -3.04 -0.59
N GLY A 235 18.56 -4.24 -0.73
CA GLY A 235 17.58 -4.57 -1.78
C GLY A 235 16.32 -3.72 -1.72
N VAL A 236 15.85 -3.40 -0.52
CA VAL A 236 14.68 -2.52 -0.29
C VAL A 236 14.90 -1.13 -0.86
N ILE A 237 16.04 -0.49 -0.56
CA ILE A 237 16.37 0.82 -1.10
C ILE A 237 16.52 0.75 -2.63
N ALA A 238 17.14 -0.31 -3.16
CA ALA A 238 17.26 -0.48 -4.60
C ALA A 238 15.88 -0.55 -5.30
N THR A 239 14.95 -1.32 -4.75
CA THR A 239 13.59 -1.45 -5.28
C THR A 239 12.80 -0.15 -5.20
N VAL A 240 12.86 0.56 -4.07
CA VAL A 240 12.19 1.85 -3.89
C VAL A 240 12.75 2.90 -4.85
N VAL A 241 14.08 2.98 -4.99
CA VAL A 241 14.72 3.95 -5.89
C VAL A 241 14.37 3.66 -7.36
N ALA A 242 14.34 2.39 -7.76
CA ALA A 242 13.89 1.99 -9.09
C ALA A 242 12.42 2.39 -9.33
N GLY A 243 11.54 2.15 -8.36
CA GLY A 243 10.12 2.56 -8.39
C GLY A 243 9.95 4.06 -8.57
N VAL A 244 10.57 4.89 -7.71
CA VAL A 244 10.49 6.35 -7.81
C VAL A 244 11.09 6.88 -9.12
N TYR A 245 12.14 6.24 -9.64
CA TYR A 245 12.76 6.61 -10.91
C TYR A 245 11.83 6.36 -12.10
N LEU A 246 11.27 5.16 -12.19
CA LEU A 246 10.38 4.75 -13.27
C LEU A 246 9.02 5.44 -13.19
N GLY A 247 8.45 5.59 -11.99
CA GLY A 247 7.17 6.27 -11.76
C GLY A 247 7.14 7.69 -12.34
N ARG A 248 8.24 8.44 -12.19
CA ARG A 248 8.39 9.80 -12.76
C ARG A 248 8.46 9.84 -14.28
N ARG A 249 8.82 8.74 -14.93
CA ARG A 249 8.96 8.65 -16.39
C ARG A 249 7.84 7.86 -17.04
N SER A 250 6.98 7.21 -16.26
CA SER A 250 5.86 6.37 -16.71
C SER A 250 5.03 7.04 -17.81
N SER A 251 4.69 8.33 -17.66
CA SER A 251 3.88 9.08 -18.63
C SER A 251 4.58 9.34 -19.97
N ARG A 252 5.91 9.21 -20.04
CA ARG A 252 6.71 9.41 -21.25
C ARG A 252 7.10 8.10 -21.92
N ILE A 253 7.19 7.02 -21.15
CA ILE A 253 7.70 5.72 -21.62
C ILE A 253 6.59 4.69 -21.87
N MET A 254 5.42 4.83 -21.24
CA MET A 254 4.32 3.86 -21.38
C MET A 254 3.23 4.40 -22.30
N GLY A 255 2.75 3.56 -23.23
CA GLY A 255 1.53 3.82 -24.01
C GLY A 255 0.27 3.90 -23.15
N ALA A 256 -0.85 4.39 -23.70
CA ALA A 256 -2.11 4.49 -22.96
C ALA A 256 -2.63 3.11 -22.53
N ASP A 257 -2.57 2.13 -23.43
CA ASP A 257 -3.06 0.78 -23.21
C ASP A 257 -2.26 0.06 -22.12
N THR A 258 -0.91 0.15 -22.16
CA THR A 258 -0.06 -0.39 -21.09
C THR A 258 -0.33 0.27 -19.74
N ARG A 259 -0.66 1.56 -19.69
CA ARG A 259 -0.99 2.24 -18.42
C ARG A 259 -2.30 1.71 -17.81
N LEU A 260 -3.31 1.48 -18.64
CA LEU A 260 -4.61 0.97 -18.19
C LEU A 260 -4.53 -0.50 -17.79
N ALA A 261 -4.02 -1.35 -18.69
CA ALA A 261 -3.86 -2.78 -18.43
C ALA A 261 -2.87 -3.04 -17.29
N GLY A 262 -1.73 -2.33 -17.29
CA GLY A 262 -0.71 -2.46 -16.25
C GLY A 262 -1.23 -2.09 -14.86
N ARG A 263 -2.02 -1.01 -14.72
CA ARG A 263 -2.65 -0.65 -13.44
C ARG A 263 -3.52 -1.80 -12.93
N SER A 264 -4.37 -2.37 -13.79
CA SER A 264 -5.27 -3.47 -13.42
C SER A 264 -4.50 -4.71 -12.95
N VAL A 265 -3.43 -5.09 -13.67
CA VAL A 265 -2.57 -6.22 -13.28
C VAL A 265 -1.91 -5.98 -11.92
N TRP A 266 -1.38 -4.78 -11.68
CA TRP A 266 -0.76 -4.43 -10.40
C TRP A 266 -1.74 -4.40 -9.24
N GLU A 267 -2.97 -3.91 -9.46
CA GLU A 267 -4.04 -3.94 -8.46
C GLU A 267 -4.40 -5.38 -8.07
N ILE A 268 -4.56 -6.28 -9.04
CA ILE A 268 -4.83 -7.70 -8.78
C ILE A 268 -3.65 -8.37 -8.06
N LEU A 269 -2.42 -8.14 -8.52
CA LEU A 269 -1.23 -8.73 -7.90
C LEU A 269 -1.08 -8.28 -6.45
N THR A 270 -1.23 -6.99 -6.19
CA THR A 270 -1.11 -6.41 -4.85
C THR A 270 -2.24 -6.89 -3.95
N PHE A 271 -3.46 -7.02 -4.51
CA PHE A 271 -4.59 -7.62 -3.81
C PHE A 271 -4.30 -9.07 -3.39
N LEU A 272 -3.76 -9.89 -4.29
CA LEU A 272 -3.43 -11.30 -4.00
C LEU A 272 -2.28 -11.41 -3.00
N LEU A 273 -1.19 -10.64 -3.18
CA LEU A 273 -0.04 -10.65 -2.27
C LEU A 273 -0.44 -10.21 -0.86
N ASN A 274 -1.14 -9.09 -0.72
CA ASN A 274 -1.61 -8.62 0.59
C ASN A 274 -2.64 -9.60 1.17
N GLY A 275 -3.56 -10.09 0.35
CA GLY A 275 -4.58 -11.03 0.79
C GLY A 275 -3.98 -12.32 1.35
N PHE A 276 -3.00 -12.86 0.63
CA PHE A 276 -2.20 -14.02 1.05
C PHE A 276 -1.52 -13.77 2.39
N VAL A 277 -0.80 -12.66 2.56
CA VAL A 277 -0.05 -12.46 3.81
C VAL A 277 -0.95 -12.11 5.00
N PHE A 278 -2.02 -11.33 4.83
CA PHE A 278 -2.98 -11.10 5.91
C PHE A 278 -3.65 -12.42 6.34
N LEU A 279 -3.99 -13.30 5.40
CA LEU A 279 -4.56 -14.60 5.73
C LEU A 279 -3.56 -15.49 6.47
N LEU A 280 -2.32 -15.58 5.99
CA LEU A 280 -1.24 -16.31 6.66
C LEU A 280 -0.97 -15.77 8.07
N THR A 281 -0.99 -14.44 8.23
CA THR A 281 -0.83 -13.80 9.54
C THR A 281 -1.88 -14.28 10.54
N GLY A 282 -3.14 -14.39 10.11
CA GLY A 282 -4.19 -14.96 10.95
C GLY A 282 -3.99 -16.44 11.24
N LEU A 283 -3.58 -17.21 10.23
CA LEU A 283 -3.38 -18.66 10.33
C LEU A 283 -2.24 -19.05 11.29
N GLU A 284 -1.18 -18.25 11.34
CA GLU A 284 0.01 -18.52 12.14
C GLU A 284 -0.26 -18.42 13.65
N VAL A 285 -1.23 -17.58 14.07
CA VAL A 285 -1.53 -17.35 15.50
C VAL A 285 -1.90 -18.64 16.23
N PRO A 286 -2.96 -19.39 15.86
CA PRO A 286 -3.35 -20.58 16.61
C PRO A 286 -2.30 -21.69 16.51
N LEU A 287 -1.58 -21.78 15.39
CA LEU A 287 -0.58 -22.82 15.15
C LEU A 287 0.61 -22.72 16.11
N LEU A 288 1.10 -21.49 16.34
CA LEU A 288 2.16 -21.20 17.29
C LEU A 288 1.70 -21.29 18.74
N LEU A 289 0.49 -20.80 19.05
CA LEU A 289 -0.04 -20.86 20.41
C LEU A 289 -0.26 -22.29 20.93
N ARG A 290 -0.47 -23.26 20.03
CA ARG A 290 -0.60 -24.69 20.38
C ARG A 290 0.71 -25.35 20.84
N GLU A 291 1.86 -24.77 20.52
CA GLU A 291 3.18 -25.31 20.91
C GLU A 291 3.59 -24.90 22.31
N LEU A 292 2.97 -23.84 22.83
CA LEU A 292 3.38 -23.19 24.07
C LEU A 292 2.47 -23.60 25.24
N ALA A 293 3.04 -23.61 26.44
CA ALA A 293 2.25 -23.81 27.64
C ALA A 293 1.27 -22.63 27.83
N PRO A 294 0.02 -22.85 28.29
CA PRO A 294 -0.97 -21.79 28.44
C PRO A 294 -0.51 -20.60 29.30
N SER A 295 0.30 -20.86 30.34
CA SER A 295 0.87 -19.82 31.20
C SER A 295 1.87 -18.92 30.46
N GLN A 296 2.72 -19.51 29.60
CA GLN A 296 3.66 -18.78 28.77
C GLN A 296 2.94 -17.95 27.71
N VAL A 297 1.87 -18.49 27.11
CA VAL A 297 1.02 -17.76 26.16
C VAL A 297 0.44 -16.51 26.81
N ILE A 298 -0.17 -16.63 27.98
CA ILE A 298 -0.77 -15.49 28.69
C ILE A 298 0.29 -14.42 28.99
N GLN A 299 1.47 -14.83 29.45
CA GLN A 299 2.56 -13.91 29.73
C GLN A 299 3.03 -13.17 28.46
N LEU A 300 3.28 -13.89 27.37
CA LEU A 300 3.74 -13.29 26.11
C LEU A 300 2.69 -12.38 25.47
N VAL A 301 1.41 -12.75 25.55
CA VAL A 301 0.30 -11.90 25.10
C VAL A 301 0.22 -10.63 25.95
N ALA A 302 0.37 -10.72 27.28
CA ALA A 302 0.39 -9.55 28.15
C ALA A 302 1.56 -8.60 27.82
N ILE A 303 2.74 -9.15 27.51
CA ILE A 303 3.89 -8.37 27.03
C ILE A 303 3.56 -7.71 25.68
N GLY A 304 2.93 -8.44 24.75
CA GLY A 304 2.46 -7.89 23.47
C GLY A 304 1.46 -6.76 23.60
N VAL A 305 0.53 -6.85 24.56
CA VAL A 305 -0.38 -5.76 24.92
C VAL A 305 0.41 -4.55 25.44
N ALA A 306 1.36 -4.75 26.35
CA ALA A 306 2.19 -3.67 26.89
C ALA A 306 3.00 -2.96 25.80
N VAL A 307 3.63 -3.73 24.90
CA VAL A 307 4.35 -3.21 23.73
C VAL A 307 3.39 -2.41 22.84
N THR A 308 2.18 -2.93 22.58
CA THR A 308 1.17 -2.24 21.76
C THR A 308 0.79 -0.89 22.35
N VAL A 309 0.55 -0.82 23.67
CA VAL A 309 0.23 0.43 24.36
C VAL A 309 1.37 1.44 24.22
N VAL A 310 2.62 1.00 24.41
CA VAL A 310 3.80 1.86 24.25
C VAL A 310 3.94 2.36 22.82
N LEU A 311 3.74 1.49 21.83
CA LEU A 311 3.77 1.86 20.42
C LEU A 311 2.71 2.93 20.06
N ILE A 312 1.49 2.79 20.59
CA ILE A 312 0.42 3.78 20.41
C ILE A 312 0.77 5.09 21.13
N ALA A 313 1.29 5.01 22.36
CA ALA A 313 1.65 6.18 23.15
C ALA A 313 2.80 6.97 22.52
N VAL A 314 3.87 6.30 22.07
CA VAL A 314 5.01 6.94 21.39
C VAL A 314 4.55 7.62 20.10
N ARG A 315 3.74 6.94 19.28
CA ARG A 315 3.19 7.52 18.04
C ARG A 315 2.33 8.74 18.32
N THR A 316 1.43 8.65 19.30
CA THR A 316 0.56 9.76 19.70
C THR A 316 1.39 10.93 20.20
N LEU A 317 2.31 10.70 21.14
CA LEU A 317 3.14 11.76 21.70
C LEU A 317 3.99 12.44 20.63
N TRP A 318 4.57 11.67 19.70
CA TRP A 318 5.41 12.21 18.63
C TRP A 318 4.62 13.06 17.63
N ILE A 319 3.45 12.58 17.18
CA ILE A 319 2.61 13.31 16.22
C ILE A 319 2.07 14.59 16.85
N PHE A 320 1.67 14.55 18.13
CA PHE A 320 1.27 15.75 18.83
C PHE A 320 2.47 16.69 19.06
N ALA A 321 3.64 16.19 19.45
CA ALA A 321 4.84 17.03 19.60
C ALA A 321 5.23 17.74 18.29
N THR A 322 5.24 17.01 17.17
CA THR A 322 5.56 17.56 15.84
C THR A 322 4.47 18.50 15.32
N ALA A 323 3.19 18.21 15.54
CA ALA A 323 2.08 19.10 15.17
C ALA A 323 2.05 20.41 15.99
N TYR A 324 2.63 20.42 17.19
CA TYR A 324 2.70 21.58 18.08
C TYR A 324 3.99 22.39 17.89
N ARG A 325 5.06 21.82 17.31
CA ARG A 325 6.36 22.49 17.07
C ARG A 325 6.27 23.82 16.30
N PRO A 326 5.43 24.00 15.26
CA PRO A 326 5.28 25.29 14.59
C PRO A 326 4.70 26.40 15.48
N ARG A 327 4.10 26.07 16.63
CA ARG A 327 3.45 27.01 17.56
C ARG A 327 4.43 27.72 18.48
N LEU A 328 5.57 27.09 18.78
CA LEU A 328 6.64 27.73 19.55
C LEU A 328 7.31 28.85 18.73
N LEU A 329 7.24 28.74 17.39
CA LEU A 329 7.86 29.66 16.43
C LEU A 329 6.87 30.67 15.81
N ARG A 330 5.58 30.35 15.69
CA ARG A 330 4.53 31.27 15.18
C ARG A 330 3.27 31.18 16.07
N ARG A 331 2.95 32.29 16.76
CA ARG A 331 1.73 32.46 17.57
C ARG A 331 0.48 32.37 16.71
N GLY A 332 -0.18 31.21 16.70
CA GLY A 332 -1.51 31.02 16.10
C GLY A 332 -2.29 29.91 16.82
N ARG A 333 -3.60 30.13 17.06
CA ARG A 333 -4.48 29.12 17.69
C ARG A 333 -4.65 27.91 16.76
N PRO A 334 -4.70 26.67 17.30
CA PRO A 334 -5.03 25.50 16.48
C PRO A 334 -6.42 25.66 15.91
N SER A 335 -6.61 25.43 14.61
CA SER A 335 -7.95 25.13 14.11
C SER A 335 -8.37 23.75 14.64
N PRO A 336 -9.63 23.56 15.07
CA PRO A 336 -10.16 22.26 15.51
C PRO A 336 -9.89 21.13 14.50
N ARG A 337 -9.93 21.47 13.20
CA ARG A 337 -9.59 20.56 12.10
C ARG A 337 -8.19 19.96 12.26
N ARG A 338 -7.15 20.74 12.59
CA ARG A 338 -5.77 20.23 12.71
C ARG A 338 -5.57 19.22 13.84
N LEU A 339 -6.31 19.36 14.95
CA LEU A 339 -6.28 18.38 16.04
C LEU A 339 -6.91 17.06 15.61
N GLY A 340 -8.00 17.13 14.85
CA GLY A 340 -8.60 15.96 14.22
C GLY A 340 -7.64 15.20 13.31
N HIS A 341 -6.90 15.92 12.47
CA HIS A 341 -5.90 15.31 11.57
C HIS A 341 -4.80 14.59 12.35
N ALA A 342 -4.26 15.23 13.40
CA ALA A 342 -3.23 14.64 14.24
C ALA A 342 -3.73 13.38 14.97
N LEU A 343 -4.97 13.40 15.46
CA LEU A 343 -5.60 12.26 16.13
C LEU A 343 -5.77 11.08 15.17
N VAL A 344 -6.33 11.30 13.98
CA VAL A 344 -6.49 10.25 12.97
C VAL A 344 -5.14 9.70 12.51
N LEU A 345 -4.15 10.55 12.26
CA LEU A 345 -2.80 10.12 11.88
C LEU A 345 -2.11 9.30 12.98
N SER A 346 -2.35 9.65 14.25
CA SER A 346 -1.82 8.89 15.40
C SER A 346 -2.48 7.53 15.55
N TRP A 347 -3.76 7.42 15.25
CA TRP A 347 -4.52 6.18 15.36
C TRP A 347 -4.38 5.25 14.16
N ALA A 348 -4.01 5.79 12.99
CA ALA A 348 -3.86 5.03 11.74
C ALA A 348 -2.57 4.19 11.64
N GLY A 349 -1.77 4.09 12.70
CA GLY A 349 -0.53 3.30 12.72
C GLY A 349 -0.75 1.80 12.96
N MET A 350 -1.53 1.13 12.11
CA MET A 350 -1.68 -0.33 12.17
C MET A 350 -0.35 -1.02 11.87
N ARG A 351 -0.07 -2.21 12.41
CA ARG A 351 1.09 -3.04 12.03
C ARG A 351 0.60 -4.18 11.16
N GLY A 352 1.47 -4.72 10.31
CA GLY A 352 1.03 -5.75 9.39
C GLY A 352 2.14 -6.59 8.80
N VAL A 353 2.03 -6.83 7.50
CA VAL A 353 2.66 -7.95 6.79
C VAL A 353 4.18 -8.00 6.94
N VAL A 354 4.84 -6.85 6.78
CA VAL A 354 6.30 -6.75 6.81
C VAL A 354 6.83 -7.18 8.19
N SER A 355 6.19 -6.76 9.28
CA SER A 355 6.59 -7.15 10.65
C SER A 355 6.54 -8.66 10.85
N LEU A 356 5.50 -9.35 10.36
CA LEU A 356 5.42 -10.80 10.50
C LEU A 356 6.51 -11.49 9.69
N ALA A 357 6.71 -11.10 8.43
CA ALA A 357 7.72 -11.69 7.56
C ALA A 357 9.11 -11.61 8.21
N VAL A 358 9.46 -10.45 8.78
CA VAL A 358 10.73 -10.24 9.48
C VAL A 358 10.82 -11.06 10.76
N ALA A 359 9.74 -11.18 11.53
CA ALA A 359 9.73 -11.99 12.74
C ALA A 359 9.96 -13.48 12.44
N LEU A 360 9.33 -14.00 11.39
CA LEU A 360 9.48 -15.40 10.97
C LEU A 360 10.89 -15.68 10.41
N ALA A 361 11.50 -14.69 9.78
CA ALA A 361 12.84 -14.78 9.21
C ALA A 361 13.99 -14.70 10.21
N LEU A 362 13.70 -14.64 11.51
CA LEU A 362 14.73 -14.75 12.51
C LEU A 362 15.46 -16.09 12.38
N PRO A 363 16.81 -16.08 12.38
CA PRO A 363 17.61 -17.30 12.35
C PRO A 363 17.17 -18.27 13.44
N LEU A 364 17.19 -19.56 13.14
CA LEU A 364 16.90 -20.60 14.12
C LEU A 364 18.05 -20.73 15.14
N SER A 365 19.28 -20.46 14.71
CA SER A 365 20.49 -20.58 15.52
C SER A 365 21.45 -19.39 15.31
N LEU A 366 22.22 -19.09 16.34
CA LEU A 366 23.39 -18.21 16.29
C LEU A 366 24.55 -18.92 15.54
N PRO A 367 25.59 -18.18 15.09
CA PRO A 367 26.76 -18.75 14.42
C PRO A 367 27.46 -19.84 15.23
N ASP A 368 27.38 -19.77 16.56
CA ASP A 368 27.96 -20.73 17.49
C ASP A 368 27.11 -22.01 17.68
N GLY A 369 26.04 -22.17 16.89
CA GLY A 369 25.13 -23.34 16.92
C GLY A 369 24.10 -23.33 18.05
N THR A 370 24.10 -22.32 18.91
CA THR A 370 23.10 -22.15 19.98
C THR A 370 21.78 -21.63 19.40
N ALA A 371 20.65 -22.01 20.01
CA ALA A 371 19.33 -21.53 19.57
C ALA A 371 19.22 -20.00 19.70
N PHE A 372 18.53 -19.36 18.75
CA PHE A 372 18.36 -17.91 18.79
C PHE A 372 17.58 -17.48 20.04
N PRO A 373 18.08 -16.52 20.84
CA PRO A 373 17.45 -16.15 22.10
C PRO A 373 16.02 -15.63 21.91
N ALA A 374 15.07 -16.19 22.67
CA ALA A 374 13.69 -15.70 22.76
C ALA A 374 12.93 -15.57 21.41
N ARG A 375 13.28 -16.35 20.37
CA ARG A 375 12.63 -16.30 19.05
C ARG A 375 11.11 -16.43 19.14
N GLU A 376 10.63 -17.46 19.84
CA GLU A 376 9.19 -17.70 20.02
C GLU A 376 8.49 -16.51 20.70
N ALA A 377 9.12 -15.92 21.71
CA ALA A 377 8.60 -14.74 22.38
C ALA A 377 8.47 -13.55 21.41
N ILE A 378 9.47 -13.33 20.54
CA ILE A 378 9.46 -12.26 19.54
C ILE A 378 8.29 -12.46 18.56
N VAL A 379 8.10 -13.68 18.07
CA VAL A 379 7.03 -13.99 17.11
C VAL A 379 5.64 -13.80 17.76
N VAL A 380 5.42 -14.34 18.96
CA VAL A 380 4.14 -14.20 19.68
C VAL A 380 3.83 -12.74 20.04
N VAL A 381 4.83 -11.98 20.51
CA VAL A 381 4.67 -10.56 20.81
C VAL A 381 4.35 -9.78 19.53
N THR A 382 5.07 -10.05 18.43
CA THR A 382 4.82 -9.41 17.13
C THR A 382 3.40 -9.71 16.63
N LEU A 383 2.97 -10.97 16.68
CA LEU A 383 1.62 -11.38 16.30
C LEU A 383 0.55 -10.70 17.16
N THR A 384 0.78 -10.62 18.47
CA THR A 384 -0.13 -9.93 19.40
C THR A 384 -0.25 -8.45 19.02
N VAL A 385 0.87 -7.78 18.72
CA VAL A 385 0.89 -6.39 18.26
C VAL A 385 0.14 -6.23 16.95
N ILE A 386 0.37 -7.11 15.96
CA ILE A 386 -0.32 -7.06 14.66
C ILE A 386 -1.82 -7.24 14.86
N VAL A 387 -2.26 -8.26 15.59
CA VAL A 387 -3.70 -8.51 15.82
C VAL A 387 -4.35 -7.34 16.55
N LEU A 388 -3.75 -6.84 17.64
CA LEU A 388 -4.33 -5.73 18.41
C LEU A 388 -4.38 -4.44 17.61
N THR A 389 -3.37 -4.17 16.79
CA THR A 389 -3.34 -2.93 16.01
C THR A 389 -4.20 -3.03 14.76
N LEU A 390 -4.06 -4.08 13.96
CA LEU A 390 -4.84 -4.28 12.75
C LEU A 390 -6.33 -4.46 13.04
N VAL A 391 -6.70 -5.34 13.98
CA VAL A 391 -8.11 -5.58 14.32
C VAL A 391 -8.64 -4.48 15.24
N GLY A 392 -7.92 -4.17 16.31
CA GLY A 392 -8.37 -3.17 17.30
C GLY A 392 -8.37 -1.74 16.75
N GLN A 393 -7.23 -1.24 16.24
CA GLN A 393 -7.20 0.10 15.65
C GLN A 393 -7.97 0.15 14.33
N GLY A 394 -7.92 -0.90 13.52
CA GLY A 394 -8.63 -0.93 12.24
C GLY A 394 -10.15 -0.89 12.36
N LEU A 395 -10.74 -1.60 13.32
CA LEU A 395 -12.20 -1.55 13.56
C LEU A 395 -12.65 -0.24 14.23
N SER A 396 -11.79 0.39 15.03
CA SER A 396 -12.10 1.64 15.73
C SER A 396 -11.84 2.90 14.89
N LEU A 397 -10.96 2.84 13.88
CA LEU A 397 -10.59 3.98 13.04
C LEU A 397 -11.80 4.59 12.28
N PRO A 398 -12.72 3.82 11.67
CA PRO A 398 -13.90 4.39 11.02
C PRO A 398 -14.79 5.18 11.98
N TRP A 399 -14.97 4.67 13.21
CA TRP A 399 -15.73 5.37 14.24
C TRP A 399 -15.05 6.69 14.62
N LEU A 400 -13.73 6.67 14.80
CA LEU A 400 -12.92 7.85 15.11
C LEU A 400 -13.03 8.93 14.01
N ILE A 401 -12.92 8.54 12.74
CA ILE A 401 -13.01 9.46 11.60
C ILE A 401 -14.39 10.13 11.56
N ARG A 402 -15.47 9.36 11.75
CA ARG A 402 -16.84 9.90 11.79
C ARG A 402 -17.05 10.86 12.97
N ALA A 403 -16.47 10.56 14.12
CA ALA A 403 -16.54 11.44 15.30
C ALA A 403 -15.82 12.77 15.08
N VAL A 404 -14.66 12.75 14.41
CA VAL A 404 -13.80 13.93 14.21
C VAL A 404 -14.29 14.86 13.09
N ARG A 405 -15.15 14.39 12.17
CA ARG A 405 -15.71 15.15 11.04
C ARG A 405 -14.66 15.96 10.26
N LEU A 406 -13.64 15.27 9.76
CA LEU A 406 -12.50 15.91 9.06
C LEU A 406 -12.92 16.74 7.84
N GLY A 407 -13.99 16.34 7.13
CA GLY A 407 -14.41 16.95 5.86
C GLY A 407 -13.46 16.60 4.71
N SER A 408 -13.93 16.66 3.46
CA SER A 408 -13.08 16.50 2.28
C SER A 408 -12.37 17.81 1.92
N ASP A 409 -11.10 17.72 1.51
CA ASP A 409 -10.30 18.88 1.06
C ASP A 409 -10.93 19.51 -0.18
N SER A 410 -11.32 20.78 -0.08
CA SER A 410 -11.72 21.61 -1.23
C SER A 410 -10.54 21.91 -2.15
N GLU A 411 -9.33 22.08 -1.61
CA GLU A 411 -8.13 22.49 -2.36
C GLU A 411 -7.72 21.53 -3.48
N VAL A 412 -7.94 20.22 -3.33
CA VAL A 412 -7.62 19.23 -4.38
C VAL A 412 -8.65 19.25 -5.50
N HIS A 413 -9.93 19.45 -5.16
CA HIS A 413 -10.98 19.62 -6.17
C HIS A 413 -10.72 20.90 -6.97
N ASP A 414 -10.21 21.95 -6.33
CA ASP A 414 -9.80 23.18 -7.01
C ASP A 414 -8.62 22.96 -7.96
N GLU A 415 -7.58 22.20 -7.56
CA GLU A 415 -6.43 21.91 -8.45
C GLU A 415 -6.85 21.05 -9.65
N GLU A 416 -7.68 20.03 -9.43
CA GLU A 416 -8.19 19.16 -10.49
C GLU A 416 -9.12 19.92 -11.44
N ALA A 417 -10.07 20.71 -10.93
CA ALA A 417 -10.96 21.53 -11.75
C ALA A 417 -10.18 22.52 -12.61
N ASN A 418 -9.20 23.23 -12.03
CA ASN A 418 -8.33 24.14 -12.77
C ASN A 418 -7.50 23.42 -13.84
N ALA A 419 -7.00 22.21 -13.54
CA ALA A 419 -6.24 21.41 -14.51
C ALA A 419 -7.14 20.93 -15.66
N ARG A 420 -8.34 20.42 -15.35
CA ARG A 420 -9.36 20.02 -16.33
C ARG A 420 -9.71 21.19 -17.25
N GLN A 421 -9.96 22.38 -16.69
CA GLN A 421 -10.25 23.59 -17.46
C GLN A 421 -9.12 23.92 -18.45
N ARG A 422 -7.86 23.91 -18.00
CA ARG A 422 -6.71 24.16 -18.89
C ARG A 422 -6.54 23.10 -19.99
N LEU A 423 -6.88 21.83 -19.70
CA LEU A 423 -6.88 20.77 -20.71
C LEU A 423 -7.95 21.01 -21.77
N LEU A 424 -9.17 21.40 -21.35
CA LEU A 424 -10.26 21.73 -22.26
C LEU A 424 -9.92 22.95 -23.13
N GLU A 425 -9.33 24.00 -22.56
CA GLU A 425 -8.82 25.16 -23.30
C GLU A 425 -7.73 24.78 -24.32
N ALA A 426 -6.81 23.88 -23.94
CA ALA A 426 -5.78 23.39 -24.84
C ALA A 426 -6.37 22.57 -26.00
N ALA A 427 -7.35 21.71 -25.72
CA ALA A 427 -8.06 20.92 -26.72
C ALA A 427 -8.83 21.83 -27.69
N ASN A 428 -9.63 22.77 -27.19
CA ASN A 428 -10.38 23.72 -28.02
C ASN A 428 -9.45 24.57 -28.90
N ARG A 429 -8.35 25.10 -28.36
CA ARG A 429 -7.34 25.80 -29.15
C ARG A 429 -6.73 24.92 -30.24
N ARG A 430 -6.53 23.63 -29.96
CA ARG A 430 -5.99 22.70 -30.96
C ARG A 430 -7.01 22.41 -32.06
N ILE A 431 -8.29 22.25 -31.71
CA ILE A 431 -9.39 22.08 -32.66
C ILE A 431 -9.49 23.32 -33.57
N ASP A 432 -9.41 24.54 -33.00
CA ASP A 432 -9.38 25.80 -33.76
C ASP A 432 -8.27 25.82 -34.82
N GLN A 433 -7.07 25.33 -34.47
CA GLN A 433 -5.93 25.23 -35.38
C GLN A 433 -6.08 24.16 -36.45
N LEU A 434 -6.98 23.18 -36.28
CA LEU A 434 -7.19 22.09 -37.24
C LEU A 434 -8.21 22.44 -38.34
N TYR A 435 -9.12 23.39 -38.12
CA TYR A 435 -10.08 23.84 -39.15
C TYR A 435 -9.42 24.27 -40.47
N PRO A 436 -8.30 25.04 -40.46
CA PRO A 436 -7.60 25.42 -41.69
C PRO A 436 -6.81 24.26 -42.32
N VAL A 437 -6.35 23.29 -41.52
CA VAL A 437 -5.50 22.18 -41.97
C VAL A 437 -6.35 21.07 -42.62
N TRP A 438 -7.54 20.81 -42.08
CA TRP A 438 -8.44 19.75 -42.54
C TRP A 438 -9.83 20.30 -42.90
N PRO A 439 -9.95 21.17 -43.92
CA PRO A 439 -11.20 21.86 -44.24
C PRO A 439 -12.33 20.91 -44.67
N GLY A 440 -12.00 19.71 -45.17
CA GLY A 440 -12.98 18.68 -45.54
C GLY A 440 -13.56 17.88 -44.36
N HIS A 441 -13.00 18.01 -43.16
CA HIS A 441 -13.43 17.26 -41.96
C HIS A 441 -14.14 18.16 -40.94
N ARG A 442 -14.74 19.27 -41.39
CA ARG A 442 -15.51 20.19 -40.53
C ARG A 442 -16.57 19.49 -39.66
N PRO A 443 -17.38 18.54 -40.17
CA PRO A 443 -18.37 17.86 -39.33
C PRO A 443 -17.75 17.15 -38.11
N LEU A 444 -16.60 16.51 -38.28
CA LEU A 444 -15.87 15.88 -37.18
C LEU A 444 -15.31 16.92 -36.20
N LEU A 445 -14.76 18.03 -36.70
CA LEU A 445 -14.23 19.11 -35.87
C LEU A 445 -15.35 19.83 -35.07
N ASP A 446 -16.53 19.99 -35.66
CA ASP A 446 -17.71 20.55 -35.02
C ASP A 446 -18.23 19.61 -33.92
N GLN A 447 -18.31 18.31 -34.20
CA GLN A 447 -18.68 17.28 -33.22
C GLN A 447 -17.71 17.26 -32.03
N LEU A 448 -16.39 17.28 -32.30
CA LEU A 448 -15.37 17.35 -31.24
C LEU A 448 -15.53 18.65 -30.44
N ARG A 449 -15.73 19.79 -31.10
CA ARG A 449 -15.93 21.08 -30.40
C ARG A 449 -17.14 21.02 -29.48
N GLU A 450 -18.25 20.46 -29.93
CA GLU A 450 -19.46 20.31 -29.12
C GLU A 450 -19.22 19.39 -27.92
N GLN A 451 -18.54 18.27 -28.13
CA GLN A 451 -18.18 17.32 -27.07
C GLN A 451 -17.31 17.98 -25.98
N TYR A 452 -16.30 18.75 -26.38
CA TYR A 452 -15.43 19.47 -25.45
C TYR A 452 -16.13 20.66 -24.79
N ARG A 453 -17.09 21.32 -25.46
CA ARG A 453 -17.93 22.37 -24.88
C ARG A 453 -18.84 21.80 -23.78
N HIS A 454 -19.55 20.72 -24.06
CA HIS A 454 -20.38 20.04 -23.07
C HIS A 454 -19.57 19.61 -21.85
N ARG A 455 -18.32 19.16 -22.05
CA ARG A 455 -17.41 18.81 -20.95
C ARG A 455 -16.97 20.02 -20.12
N SER A 456 -16.83 21.20 -20.73
CA SER A 456 -16.52 22.47 -20.04
C SER A 456 -17.68 22.92 -19.16
N GLU A 457 -18.89 22.92 -19.70
CA GLU A 457 -20.09 23.31 -18.95
C GLU A 457 -20.31 22.44 -17.72
N HIS A 458 -19.94 21.15 -17.81
CA HIS A 458 -20.01 20.23 -16.67
C HIS A 458 -18.95 20.55 -15.59
N VAL A 459 -17.72 20.92 -15.98
CA VAL A 459 -16.66 21.33 -15.04
C VAL A 459 -16.98 22.67 -14.37
N ASP A 460 -17.59 23.61 -15.10
CA ASP A 460 -18.01 24.91 -14.55
C ASP A 460 -19.18 24.73 -13.57
N ARG A 461 -20.16 23.87 -13.88
CA ARG A 461 -21.24 23.50 -12.95
C ARG A 461 -20.70 22.85 -11.67
N GLN A 462 -19.69 21.96 -11.79
CA GLN A 462 -18.97 21.34 -10.66
C GLN A 462 -18.29 22.34 -9.72
N ARG A 463 -18.03 23.57 -10.19
CA ARG A 463 -17.36 24.62 -9.42
C ARG A 463 -18.35 25.50 -8.65
N ASP A 464 -19.57 25.64 -9.14
CA ASP A 464 -20.57 26.60 -8.66
C ASP A 464 -21.64 25.99 -7.72
N SER A 465 -21.77 24.65 -7.65
CA SER A 465 -22.87 24.02 -6.91
C SER A 465 -22.48 23.47 -5.52
N ASP A 466 -23.42 23.59 -4.57
CA ASP A 466 -23.34 22.95 -3.26
C ASP A 466 -23.58 21.43 -3.39
N ARG A 467 -22.74 20.66 -2.69
CA ARG A 467 -22.44 19.22 -2.83
C ARG A 467 -23.61 18.21 -2.91
N ASP A 468 -24.85 18.59 -2.61
CA ASP A 468 -25.99 17.64 -2.51
C ASP A 468 -26.78 17.48 -3.83
N GLY A 469 -26.66 18.42 -4.79
CA GLY A 469 -27.36 18.37 -6.08
C GLY A 469 -26.64 17.56 -7.17
N GLU A 470 -25.30 17.62 -7.18
CA GLU A 470 -24.45 17.01 -8.21
C GLU A 470 -24.40 15.49 -8.18
N ASP A 471 -24.32 14.89 -6.98
CA ASP A 471 -24.27 13.44 -6.83
C ASP A 471 -25.52 12.80 -7.46
N ARG A 472 -26.66 13.48 -7.39
CA ARG A 472 -27.93 12.97 -7.90
C ARG A 472 -28.01 12.99 -9.43
N GLU A 473 -27.63 14.09 -10.07
CA GLU A 473 -27.64 14.20 -11.54
C GLU A 473 -26.60 13.25 -12.17
N LEU A 474 -25.43 13.09 -11.55
CA LEU A 474 -24.40 12.14 -11.99
C LEU A 474 -24.86 10.68 -11.87
N ILE A 475 -25.55 10.34 -10.77
CA ILE A 475 -26.14 9.01 -10.58
C ILE A 475 -27.22 8.75 -11.64
N GLU A 476 -28.14 9.70 -11.85
CA GLU A 476 -29.22 9.59 -12.83
C GLU A 476 -28.68 9.42 -14.27
N HIS A 477 -27.64 10.18 -14.63
CA HIS A 477 -27.00 10.08 -15.95
C HIS A 477 -26.30 8.73 -16.17
N ARG A 478 -25.65 8.17 -15.14
CA ARG A 478 -25.06 6.82 -15.21
C ARG A 478 -26.14 5.75 -15.34
N GLU A 479 -27.22 5.85 -14.57
CA GLU A 479 -28.30 4.85 -14.57
C GLU A 479 -29.00 4.79 -15.93
N ILE A 480 -29.27 5.94 -16.56
CA ILE A 480 -29.82 6.01 -17.92
C ILE A 480 -28.90 5.30 -18.92
N ARG A 481 -27.59 5.52 -18.81
CA ARG A 481 -26.60 4.92 -19.74
C ARG A 481 -26.40 3.42 -19.54
N HIS A 482 -26.30 2.95 -18.30
CA HIS A 482 -26.24 1.51 -18.04
C HIS A 482 -27.46 0.81 -18.62
N THR A 483 -28.65 1.40 -18.49
CA THR A 483 -29.88 0.85 -19.08
C THR A 483 -29.80 0.74 -20.61
N VAL A 484 -29.18 1.70 -21.29
CA VAL A 484 -28.97 1.65 -22.75
C VAL A 484 -27.98 0.54 -23.12
N ASN A 485 -26.83 0.46 -22.44
CA ASN A 485 -25.83 -0.57 -22.69
C ASN A 485 -26.37 -1.98 -22.41
N ASP A 486 -27.18 -2.15 -21.37
CA ASP A 486 -27.84 -3.42 -21.05
C ASP A 486 -28.80 -3.84 -22.18
N ALA A 487 -29.52 -2.89 -22.78
CA ALA A 487 -30.38 -3.18 -23.93
C ALA A 487 -29.58 -3.59 -25.18
N GLU A 488 -28.40 -3.01 -25.41
CA GLU A 488 -27.49 -3.44 -26.48
C GLU A 488 -26.96 -4.86 -26.23
N ARG A 489 -26.50 -5.17 -25.01
CA ARG A 489 -26.06 -6.51 -24.61
C ARG A 489 -27.16 -7.55 -24.75
N GLU A 490 -28.38 -7.26 -24.30
CA GLU A 490 -29.52 -8.17 -24.46
C GLU A 490 -29.82 -8.43 -25.95
N THR A 491 -29.65 -7.43 -26.79
CA THR A 491 -29.83 -7.57 -28.25
C THR A 491 -28.74 -8.44 -28.86
N LEU A 492 -27.48 -8.27 -28.49
CA LEU A 492 -26.38 -9.14 -28.92
C LEU A 492 -26.60 -10.60 -28.50
N LEU A 493 -27.01 -10.84 -27.26
CA LEU A 493 -27.32 -12.18 -26.76
C LEU A 493 -28.49 -12.82 -27.52
N ARG A 494 -29.53 -12.04 -27.86
CA ARG A 494 -30.64 -12.50 -28.72
C ARG A 494 -30.17 -12.83 -30.13
N MET A 495 -29.34 -11.99 -30.75
CA MET A 495 -28.77 -12.24 -32.08
C MET A 495 -27.94 -13.53 -32.11
N ARG A 496 -27.16 -13.80 -31.06
CA ARG A 496 -26.43 -15.07 -30.91
C ARG A 496 -27.39 -16.25 -30.77
N ALA A 497 -28.39 -16.14 -29.88
CA ALA A 497 -29.38 -17.20 -29.66
C ALA A 497 -30.16 -17.55 -30.94
N GLN A 498 -30.36 -16.58 -31.83
CA GLN A 498 -30.99 -16.74 -33.14
C GLN A 498 -30.03 -17.21 -34.24
N GLY A 499 -28.73 -17.36 -33.95
CA GLY A 499 -27.70 -17.75 -34.92
C GLY A 499 -27.37 -16.67 -35.96
N VAL A 500 -27.74 -15.41 -35.71
CA VAL A 500 -27.44 -14.27 -36.60
C VAL A 500 -25.95 -13.90 -36.51
N ILE A 501 -25.35 -14.07 -35.34
CA ILE A 501 -23.92 -13.83 -35.08
C ILE A 501 -23.30 -15.04 -34.39
N ASP A 502 -22.00 -15.22 -34.58
CA ASP A 502 -21.21 -16.24 -33.90
C ASP A 502 -20.59 -15.72 -32.58
N ASP A 503 -19.89 -16.61 -31.87
CA ASP A 503 -19.27 -16.32 -30.57
C ASP A 503 -18.06 -15.38 -30.66
N ASP A 504 -17.40 -15.28 -31.83
CA ASP A 504 -16.27 -14.38 -32.04
C ASP A 504 -16.78 -12.93 -32.24
N VAL A 505 -17.83 -12.77 -33.04
CA VAL A 505 -18.50 -11.48 -33.26
C VAL A 505 -19.15 -10.99 -31.97
N LEU A 506 -19.79 -11.87 -31.19
CA LEU A 506 -20.33 -11.52 -29.87
C LEU A 506 -19.22 -10.93 -28.99
N ARG A 507 -18.11 -11.67 -28.80
CA ARG A 507 -17.01 -11.23 -27.92
C ARG A 507 -16.41 -9.90 -28.35
N LYS A 508 -16.33 -9.66 -29.66
CA LYS A 508 -15.84 -8.40 -30.20
C LYS A 508 -16.78 -7.23 -29.88
N LEU A 509 -18.08 -7.39 -30.10
CA LEU A 509 -19.07 -6.34 -29.87
C LEU A 509 -19.31 -6.10 -28.37
N GLU A 510 -19.28 -7.15 -27.54
CA GLU A 510 -19.28 -7.02 -26.08
C GLU A 510 -18.07 -6.20 -25.61
N HIS A 511 -16.88 -6.46 -26.17
CA HIS A 511 -15.70 -5.67 -25.83
C HIS A 511 -15.83 -4.19 -26.23
N GLU A 512 -16.48 -3.88 -27.35
CA GLU A 512 -16.75 -2.50 -27.77
C GLU A 512 -17.68 -1.78 -26.77
N ILE A 513 -18.77 -2.44 -26.34
CA ILE A 513 -19.69 -1.91 -25.32
C ILE A 513 -18.95 -1.73 -23.98
N ASP A 514 -18.13 -2.69 -23.57
CA ASP A 514 -17.34 -2.62 -22.34
C ASP A 514 -16.35 -1.43 -22.35
N LEU A 515 -15.72 -1.16 -23.50
CA LEU A 515 -14.82 -0.03 -23.67
C LEU A 515 -15.56 1.31 -23.62
N GLU A 516 -16.76 1.38 -24.17
CA GLU A 516 -17.60 2.58 -24.06
C GLU A 516 -18.01 2.82 -22.60
N GLU A 517 -18.48 1.80 -21.89
CA GLU A 517 -18.82 1.86 -20.46
C GLU A 517 -17.63 2.38 -19.62
N GLN A 518 -16.44 1.80 -19.82
CA GLN A 518 -15.23 2.23 -19.11
C GLN A 518 -14.81 3.67 -19.42
N ARG A 519 -14.95 4.15 -20.65
CA ARG A 519 -14.64 5.54 -21.03
C ARG A 519 -15.58 6.55 -20.39
N MET A 520 -16.77 6.13 -19.99
CA MET A 520 -17.81 6.98 -19.44
C MET A 520 -17.78 7.04 -17.91
N ASP A 521 -17.30 5.99 -17.25
CA ASP A 521 -17.15 5.93 -15.79
C ASP A 521 -15.86 6.57 -15.25
N ALA A 522 -14.85 6.78 -16.12
CA ALA A 522 -13.56 7.39 -15.80
C ALA A 522 -13.54 8.92 -15.97
#